data_AF-A0A7J2LT21-F1
#
_entry.id   AF-A0A7J2LT21-F1
#
_cell.length_a   1.000
_cell.length_b   1.000
_cell.length_c   1.000
_cell.angle_alpha   90.00
_cell.angle_beta   90.00
_cell.angle_gamma   90.00
#
_symmetry.space_group_name_H-M   'P 1'
#
loop_
_entity.id
_entity.type
_entity.pdbx_description
1 polymer ?
#
loop_
_entity_poly.entity_id
_entity_poly.type
_entity_poly.pdbx_seq_one_letter_code
_entity_poly.pdbx_strand_id
1 'polypeptide(L)'
;SEEYKNFRRKFMKTEEFQSEYKSKIENSLIALRQIGNSYTASVWLGVESHFETRNDDLAGKRFGIGSYGSGSSAIVCSFIVQPEYKEVVKKMDLMRKLDERQRIPIDVYEDLHEGRLKLHESVIPPKNEFALVSFGNKSYDCGYRYYRYIT
;
A
#
# COMPACT_ATOMS: atom_id res chain seq x y z
N SER A 1 21.92 20.41 3.81
CA SER A 1 22.17 21.83 3.48
C SER A 1 21.22 22.27 2.36
N GLU A 2 21.08 23.58 2.16
CA GLU A 2 20.31 24.13 1.02
C GLU A 2 20.96 23.76 -0.33
N GLU A 3 22.28 23.69 -0.35
CA GLU A 3 23.07 23.20 -1.47
C GLU A 3 22.68 21.77 -1.89
N TYR A 4 22.55 20.85 -0.93
CA TYR A 4 22.11 19.47 -1.21
C TYR A 4 20.69 19.40 -1.80
N LYS A 5 19.76 20.21 -1.27
CA LYS A 5 18.39 20.27 -1.83
C LYS A 5 18.42 20.77 -3.28
N ASN A 6 19.22 21.80 -3.56
CA ASN A 6 19.40 22.33 -4.91
C ASN A 6 20.05 21.34 -5.86
N PHE A 7 21.10 20.65 -5.43
CA PHE A 7 21.71 19.56 -6.17
C PHE A 7 20.69 18.48 -6.50
N ARG A 8 19.97 17.94 -5.51
CA ARG A 8 18.97 16.88 -5.70
C ARG A 8 17.90 17.29 -6.69
N ARG A 9 17.40 18.53 -6.61
CA ARG A 9 16.41 19.07 -7.55
C ARG A 9 16.95 19.14 -8.99
N LYS A 10 18.21 19.52 -9.18
CA LYS A 10 18.84 19.54 -10.52
C LYS A 10 19.12 18.13 -11.03
N PHE A 11 19.65 17.26 -10.18
CA PHE A 11 19.91 15.85 -10.49
C PHE A 11 18.65 15.11 -10.92
N MET A 12 17.53 15.29 -10.20
CA MET A 12 16.26 14.67 -10.58
C MET A 12 15.73 15.14 -11.94
N LYS A 13 16.22 16.25 -12.50
CA LYS A 13 15.81 16.75 -13.82
C LYS A 13 16.69 16.25 -14.96
N THR A 14 17.77 15.50 -14.69
CA THR A 14 18.59 14.94 -15.75
C THR A 14 17.81 13.88 -16.53
N GLU A 15 18.10 13.76 -17.82
CA GLU A 15 17.46 12.76 -18.68
C GLU A 15 17.72 11.34 -18.19
N GLU A 16 18.95 11.08 -17.72
CA GLU A 16 19.35 9.79 -17.17
C GLU A 16 18.51 9.41 -15.95
N PHE A 17 18.37 10.31 -14.96
CA PHE A 17 17.54 10.04 -13.78
C PHE A 17 16.08 9.83 -14.17
N GLN A 18 15.54 10.65 -15.06
CA GLN A 18 14.15 10.54 -15.51
C GLN A 18 13.89 9.21 -16.23
N SER A 19 14.82 8.77 -17.06
CA SER A 19 14.75 7.48 -17.76
C SER A 19 14.79 6.30 -16.78
N GLU A 20 15.71 6.32 -15.83
CA GLU A 20 15.86 5.30 -14.79
C GLU A 20 14.65 5.25 -13.85
N TYR A 21 14.14 6.41 -13.43
CA TYR A 21 12.95 6.50 -12.58
C TYR A 21 11.72 5.94 -13.28
N LYS A 22 11.45 6.36 -14.53
CA LYS A 22 10.31 5.86 -15.31
C LYS A 22 10.40 4.35 -15.54
N SER A 23 11.60 3.86 -15.89
CA SER A 23 11.79 2.45 -16.23
C SER A 23 11.78 1.51 -15.02
N LYS A 24 12.20 1.95 -13.83
CA LYS A 24 12.40 1.06 -12.67
C LYS A 24 11.50 1.35 -11.46
N ILE A 25 11.05 2.60 -11.29
CA ILE A 25 10.40 3.04 -10.04
C ILE A 25 8.95 3.47 -10.24
N GLU A 26 8.61 4.15 -11.33
CA GLU A 26 7.29 4.78 -11.48
C GLU A 26 6.10 3.82 -11.26
N ASN A 27 6.17 2.62 -11.85
CA ASN A 27 5.13 1.60 -11.71
C ASN A 27 4.89 1.15 -10.26
N SER A 28 5.93 1.13 -9.41
CA SER A 28 5.77 0.74 -8.01
C SER A 28 5.05 1.79 -7.17
N LEU A 29 4.89 3.02 -7.68
CA LEU A 29 4.30 4.13 -6.94
C LEU A 29 2.83 4.39 -7.31
N ILE A 30 2.29 3.73 -8.33
CA ILE A 30 0.93 4.00 -8.84
C ILE A 30 -0.12 3.72 -7.77
N ALA A 31 -0.11 2.53 -7.16
CA ALA A 31 -1.05 2.22 -6.07
C ALA A 31 -0.79 3.09 -4.83
N LEU A 32 0.48 3.32 -4.47
CA LEU A 32 0.85 4.10 -3.29
C LEU A 32 0.37 5.56 -3.36
N ARG A 33 0.32 6.16 -4.55
CA ARG A 33 -0.27 7.49 -4.76
C ARG A 33 -1.78 7.54 -4.44
N GLN A 34 -2.46 6.41 -4.50
CA GLN A 34 -3.90 6.30 -4.24
C GLN A 34 -4.24 5.81 -2.83
N ILE A 35 -3.31 5.11 -2.17
CA ILE A 35 -3.49 4.53 -0.83
C ILE A 35 -2.91 5.45 0.25
N GLY A 36 -1.77 6.10 -0.03
CA GLY A 36 -0.96 6.75 0.99
C GLY A 36 -0.02 5.78 1.70
N ASN A 37 0.39 6.12 2.92
CA ASN A 37 1.36 5.35 3.68
C ASN A 37 0.67 4.25 4.51
N SER A 38 0.96 2.99 4.21
CA SER A 38 0.48 1.81 4.94
C SER A 38 1.57 1.17 5.82
N TYR A 39 2.56 1.96 6.23
CA TYR A 39 3.68 1.55 7.07
C TYR A 39 4.40 0.31 6.51
N THR A 40 4.38 -0.81 7.23
CA THR A 40 5.07 -2.04 6.87
C THR A 40 4.57 -2.63 5.54
N ALA A 41 3.31 -2.37 5.18
CA ALA A 41 2.73 -2.83 3.92
C ALA A 41 3.12 -1.98 2.71
N SER A 42 3.62 -0.74 2.91
CA SER A 42 3.89 0.19 1.82
C SER A 42 4.84 -0.38 0.76
N VAL A 43 5.89 -1.07 1.19
CA VAL A 43 6.84 -1.67 0.24
C VAL A 43 6.18 -2.76 -0.60
N TRP A 44 5.31 -3.57 -0.01
CA TRP A 44 4.64 -4.69 -0.67
C TRP A 44 3.52 -4.25 -1.60
N LEU A 45 2.77 -3.21 -1.24
CA LEU A 45 1.84 -2.54 -2.14
C LEU A 45 2.59 -1.96 -3.36
N GLY A 46 3.83 -1.48 -3.15
CA GLY A 46 4.68 -1.06 -4.25
C GLY A 46 5.13 -2.21 -5.15
N VAL A 47 5.39 -3.41 -4.58
CA VAL A 47 5.67 -4.62 -5.36
C VAL A 47 4.46 -5.02 -6.21
N GLU A 48 3.28 -5.09 -5.61
CA GLU A 48 2.03 -5.44 -6.30
C GLU A 48 1.73 -4.44 -7.42
N SER A 49 1.80 -3.14 -7.13
CA SER A 49 1.69 -2.06 -8.11
C SER A 49 2.70 -2.20 -9.26
N HIS A 50 3.96 -2.51 -8.95
CA HIS A 50 5.00 -2.69 -9.95
C HIS A 50 4.65 -3.81 -10.92
N PHE A 51 4.20 -4.95 -10.41
CA PHE A 51 3.91 -6.10 -11.26
C PHE A 51 2.59 -5.97 -12.02
N GLU A 52 1.54 -5.40 -11.42
CA GLU A 52 0.25 -5.23 -12.10
C GLU A 52 0.26 -4.18 -13.20
N THR A 53 1.05 -3.11 -13.06
CA THR A 53 1.01 -1.96 -13.98
C THR A 53 2.05 -2.01 -15.09
N ARG A 54 2.88 -3.07 -15.12
CA ARG A 54 3.93 -3.22 -16.13
C ARG A 54 3.47 -4.09 -17.29
N ASN A 55 3.86 -3.65 -18.49
CA ASN A 55 3.50 -4.29 -19.74
C ASN A 55 4.66 -5.07 -20.38
N ASP A 56 5.89 -4.91 -19.87
CA ASP A 56 7.06 -5.66 -20.36
C ASP A 56 7.24 -6.99 -19.63
N ASP A 57 7.92 -7.93 -20.28
CA ASP A 57 8.27 -9.19 -19.63
C ASP A 57 9.41 -9.00 -18.63
N LEU A 58 9.18 -9.46 -17.40
CA LEU A 58 10.14 -9.39 -16.31
C LEU A 58 10.81 -10.72 -16.01
N ALA A 59 10.39 -11.82 -16.65
CA ALA A 59 10.98 -13.14 -16.42
C ALA A 59 12.52 -13.12 -16.52
N GLY A 60 13.20 -13.70 -15.52
CA GLY A 60 14.66 -13.73 -15.43
C GLY A 60 15.33 -12.41 -15.02
N LYS A 61 14.61 -11.28 -14.98
CA LYS A 61 15.17 -10.00 -14.53
C LYS A 61 15.35 -9.99 -13.01
N ARG A 62 16.31 -9.18 -12.56
CA ARG A 62 16.53 -8.91 -11.14
C ARG A 62 15.61 -7.78 -10.66
N PHE A 63 14.85 -8.05 -9.61
CA PHE A 63 13.98 -7.09 -8.93
C PHE A 63 14.55 -6.75 -7.55
N GLY A 64 14.64 -5.46 -7.21
CA GLY A 64 15.21 -4.99 -5.94
C GLY A 64 14.12 -4.43 -5.02
N ILE A 65 14.26 -4.68 -3.72
CA ILE A 65 13.41 -4.10 -2.68
C ILE A 65 14.29 -3.37 -1.68
N GLY A 66 13.92 -2.15 -1.32
CA GLY A 66 14.44 -1.41 -0.18
C GLY A 66 13.32 -1.17 0.82
N SER A 67 13.45 -1.72 2.04
CA SER A 67 12.51 -1.54 3.13
C SER A 67 13.16 -0.76 4.27
N TYR A 68 12.40 0.12 4.90
CA TYR A 68 12.86 1.02 5.95
C TYR A 68 11.81 1.16 7.06
N GLY A 69 12.27 1.14 8.31
CA GLY A 69 11.50 1.47 9.50
C GLY A 69 12.25 2.45 10.40
N SER A 70 11.56 3.51 10.82
CA SER A 70 12.11 4.49 11.77
C SER A 70 12.49 3.84 13.10
N GLY A 71 13.61 4.27 13.69
CA GLY A 71 14.26 3.60 14.83
C GLY A 71 15.72 3.37 14.48
N SER A 72 15.97 2.47 13.52
CA SER A 72 17.06 2.56 12.53
C SER A 72 17.23 1.28 11.67
N SER A 73 16.16 0.58 11.29
CA SER A 73 16.31 -0.65 10.52
C SER A 73 15.98 -0.46 9.04
N ALA A 74 16.91 -0.88 8.19
CA ALA A 74 16.71 -0.93 6.75
C ALA A 74 17.24 -2.25 6.21
N ILE A 75 16.56 -2.79 5.20
CA ILE A 75 17.03 -3.95 4.45
C ILE A 75 16.90 -3.66 2.97
N VAL A 76 17.96 -4.01 2.23
CA VAL A 76 17.96 -4.04 0.77
C VAL A 76 18.18 -5.49 0.35
N CYS A 77 17.27 -6.02 -0.45
CA CYS A 77 17.37 -7.37 -0.99
C CYS A 77 16.99 -7.38 -2.47
N SER A 78 17.32 -8.47 -3.16
CA SER A 78 16.95 -8.64 -4.57
C SER A 78 16.53 -10.07 -4.87
N PHE A 79 15.69 -10.19 -5.88
CA PHE A 79 15.04 -11.42 -6.32
C PHE A 79 15.23 -11.58 -7.83
N ILE A 80 15.13 -12.83 -8.30
CA ILE A 80 15.02 -13.12 -9.74
C ILE A 80 13.56 -13.47 -10.02
N VAL A 81 12.94 -12.73 -10.93
CA VAL A 81 11.54 -12.95 -11.32
C VAL A 81 11.42 -14.28 -12.06
N GLN A 82 10.57 -15.17 -11.58
CA GLN A 82 10.36 -16.48 -12.19
C GLN A 82 9.46 -16.38 -13.43
N PRO A 83 9.62 -17.26 -14.44
CA PRO A 83 8.82 -17.22 -15.67
C PRO A 83 7.30 -17.22 -15.45
N GLU A 84 6.83 -17.89 -14.39
CA GLU A 84 5.41 -18.06 -14.06
C GLU A 84 4.82 -16.86 -13.29
N TYR A 85 5.57 -15.78 -13.07
CA TYR A 85 5.12 -14.65 -12.23
C TYR A 85 3.77 -14.07 -12.68
N LYS A 86 3.51 -14.05 -14.00
CA LYS A 86 2.27 -13.52 -14.57
C LYS A 86 1.02 -14.24 -14.05
N GLU A 87 1.12 -15.53 -13.70
CA GLU A 87 -0.01 -16.30 -13.12
C GLU A 87 -0.32 -15.88 -11.68
N VAL A 88 0.66 -15.36 -10.95
CA VAL A 88 0.47 -14.76 -9.63
C VAL A 88 -0.13 -13.36 -9.77
N VAL A 89 0.41 -12.55 -10.68
CA VAL A 89 -0.03 -11.16 -10.92
C VAL A 89 -1.50 -11.09 -11.32
N LYS A 90 -1.98 -12.02 -12.15
CA LYS A 90 -3.41 -12.11 -12.54
C LYS A 90 -4.39 -12.23 -11.37
N LYS A 91 -3.92 -12.60 -10.17
CA LYS A 91 -4.76 -12.85 -8.99
C LYS A 91 -4.70 -11.73 -7.95
N MET A 92 -3.83 -10.74 -8.14
CA MET A 92 -3.60 -9.67 -7.16
C MET A 92 -4.81 -8.71 -7.08
N ASP A 93 -5.37 -8.33 -8.24
CA ASP A 93 -6.57 -7.48 -8.39
C ASP A 93 -6.47 -6.12 -7.67
N LEU A 94 -5.27 -5.62 -7.35
CA LEU A 94 -5.07 -4.41 -6.56
C LEU A 94 -5.65 -3.18 -7.24
N MET A 95 -5.33 -2.96 -8.52
CA MET A 95 -5.81 -1.78 -9.24
C MET A 95 -7.35 -1.78 -9.34
N ARG A 96 -7.96 -2.94 -9.62
CA ARG A 96 -9.42 -3.09 -9.61
C ARG A 96 -10.02 -2.78 -8.24
N LYS A 97 -9.45 -3.32 -7.16
CA LYS A 97 -9.91 -3.05 -5.78
C LYS A 97 -9.80 -1.56 -5.42
N LEU A 98 -8.78 -0.86 -5.92
CA LEU A 98 -8.61 0.57 -5.68
C LEU A 98 -9.66 1.40 -6.40
N ASP A 99 -10.04 1.01 -7.61
CA ASP A 99 -11.08 1.66 -8.42
C ASP A 99 -12.50 1.44 -7.85
N GLU A 100 -12.73 0.32 -7.16
CA GLU A 100 -14.01 0.00 -6.51
C GLU A 100 -14.25 0.75 -5.19
N ARG A 101 -13.26 1.50 -4.69
CA ARG A 101 -13.41 2.26 -3.45
C ARG A 101 -14.37 3.43 -3.61
N GLN A 102 -15.05 3.76 -2.52
CA GLN A 102 -15.92 4.92 -2.47
C GLN A 102 -15.17 6.15 -1.98
N ARG A 103 -15.26 7.26 -2.73
CA ARG A 103 -14.84 8.57 -2.25
C ARG A 103 -15.79 9.04 -1.16
N ILE A 104 -15.25 9.50 -0.04
CA ILE A 104 -16.01 10.13 1.05
C ILE A 104 -15.73 11.63 1.13
N PRO A 105 -16.72 12.44 1.58
CA PRO A 105 -16.50 13.83 1.98
C PRO A 105 -15.49 14.00 3.13
N ILE A 106 -14.92 15.20 3.27
CA ILE A 106 -13.87 15.47 4.27
C ILE A 106 -14.39 15.46 5.71
N ASP A 107 -15.59 15.97 5.94
CA ASP A 107 -16.30 15.94 7.22
C ASP A 107 -16.57 14.50 7.66
N VAL A 108 -17.00 13.64 6.74
CA VAL A 108 -17.16 12.19 7.01
C VAL A 108 -15.84 11.53 7.37
N TYR A 109 -14.74 11.90 6.69
CA TYR A 109 -13.40 11.42 7.04
C TYR A 109 -12.98 11.87 8.44
N GLU A 110 -13.21 13.13 8.80
CA GLU A 110 -12.89 13.67 10.13
C GLU A 110 -13.68 12.95 11.22
N ASP A 111 -14.97 12.68 10.98
CA ASP A 111 -15.80 11.90 11.90
C ASP A 111 -15.27 10.47 12.12
N LEU A 112 -14.82 9.81 11.04
CA LEU A 112 -14.17 8.49 11.14
C LEU A 112 -12.83 8.56 11.89
N HIS A 113 -12.00 9.56 11.57
CA HIS A 113 -10.66 9.72 12.12
C HIS A 113 -10.69 10.05 13.62
N GLU A 114 -11.63 10.89 14.05
CA GLU A 114 -11.81 11.29 15.45
C GLU A 114 -12.65 10.29 16.26
N GLY A 115 -13.17 9.23 15.62
CA GLY A 115 -13.99 8.22 16.29
C GLY A 115 -15.36 8.72 16.72
N ARG A 116 -15.93 9.70 15.99
CA ARG A 116 -17.27 10.22 16.21
C ARG A 116 -18.37 9.25 15.77
N LEU A 117 -18.06 8.33 14.86
CA LEU A 117 -18.95 7.24 14.44
C LEU A 117 -18.80 6.01 15.34
N LYS A 118 -19.91 5.38 15.71
CA LYS A 118 -19.92 4.13 16.47
C LYS A 118 -19.48 2.96 15.60
N LEU A 119 -19.10 1.85 16.26
CA LEU A 119 -18.62 0.63 15.61
C LEU A 119 -19.58 0.05 14.53
N HIS A 120 -20.88 0.30 14.66
CA HIS A 120 -21.92 -0.17 13.72
C HIS A 120 -22.38 0.90 12.73
N GLU A 121 -21.74 2.07 12.70
CA GLU A 121 -22.05 3.21 11.83
C GLU A 121 -21.00 3.33 10.70
N SER A 122 -20.58 2.20 10.12
CA SER A 122 -19.67 2.19 8.97
C SER A 122 -20.32 2.85 7.75
N VAL A 123 -19.57 3.71 7.05
CA VAL A 123 -20.00 4.34 5.78
C VAL A 123 -20.31 3.28 4.71
N ILE A 124 -19.49 2.24 4.64
CA ILE A 124 -19.74 1.04 3.84
C ILE A 124 -19.87 -0.12 4.82
N PRO A 125 -21.05 -0.76 4.93
CA PRO A 125 -21.22 -1.94 5.78
C PRO A 125 -20.31 -3.08 5.32
N PRO A 126 -19.71 -3.83 6.26
CA PRO A 126 -18.82 -4.92 5.90
C PRO A 126 -19.56 -6.04 5.15
N LYS A 127 -18.94 -6.57 4.09
CA LYS A 127 -19.48 -7.64 3.27
C LYS A 127 -18.37 -8.53 2.71
N ASN A 128 -18.50 -9.84 2.90
CA ASN A 128 -17.48 -10.85 2.59
C ASN A 128 -16.12 -10.60 3.27
N GLU A 129 -16.11 -10.05 4.49
CA GLU A 129 -14.89 -9.68 5.21
C GLU A 129 -15.01 -9.85 6.73
N PHE A 130 -13.86 -9.84 7.43
CA PHE A 130 -13.84 -9.81 8.89
C PHE A 130 -14.04 -8.40 9.42
N ALA A 131 -15.02 -8.23 10.30
CA ALA A 131 -15.28 -6.97 10.98
C ALA A 131 -15.19 -7.11 12.50
N LEU A 132 -14.74 -6.05 13.17
CA LEU A 132 -14.81 -5.91 14.63
C LEU A 132 -16.26 -5.67 15.03
N VAL A 133 -16.84 -6.54 15.87
CA VAL A 133 -18.26 -6.47 16.24
C VAL A 133 -18.49 -5.96 17.66
N SER A 134 -17.56 -6.21 18.59
CA SER A 134 -17.67 -5.74 19.96
C SER A 134 -16.34 -5.83 20.72
N PHE A 135 -16.32 -5.20 21.88
CA PHE A 135 -15.26 -5.30 22.87
C PHE A 135 -15.78 -6.02 24.12
N GLY A 136 -14.95 -6.85 24.73
CA GLY A 136 -15.24 -7.45 26.03
C GLY A 136 -15.19 -6.39 27.14
N ASN A 137 -16.21 -6.38 27.99
CA ASN A 137 -16.41 -5.39 29.05
C ASN A 137 -16.72 -6.02 30.41
N LYS A 138 -16.65 -7.35 30.51
CA LYS A 138 -16.83 -8.11 31.74
C LYS A 138 -15.48 -8.37 32.39
N SER A 139 -15.50 -8.75 33.66
CA SER A 139 -14.28 -9.04 34.41
C SER A 139 -13.39 -10.11 33.76
N TYR A 140 -13.99 -11.06 33.03
CA TYR A 140 -13.28 -12.18 32.42
C TYR A 140 -12.92 -11.99 30.94
N ASP A 141 -13.39 -10.91 30.29
CA ASP A 141 -13.11 -10.63 28.87
C ASP A 141 -12.70 -9.18 28.59
N CYS A 142 -12.43 -8.39 29.64
CA CYS A 142 -12.02 -7.00 29.50
C CYS A 142 -10.80 -6.87 28.56
N GLY A 143 -10.94 -6.02 27.54
CA GLY A 143 -9.91 -5.79 26.52
C GLY A 143 -9.93 -6.75 25.33
N TYR A 144 -10.80 -7.76 25.35
CA TYR A 144 -10.96 -8.69 24.23
C TYR A 144 -11.65 -7.97 23.07
N ARG A 145 -11.28 -8.34 21.84
CA ARG A 145 -11.89 -7.84 20.60
C ARG A 145 -12.57 -9.02 19.90
N TYR A 146 -13.87 -8.90 19.67
CA TYR A 146 -14.64 -9.93 18.99
C TYR A 146 -14.78 -9.58 17.52
N TYR A 147 -14.40 -10.51 16.66
CA TYR A 147 -14.50 -10.37 15.21
C TYR A 147 -15.47 -11.39 14.64
N ARG A 148 -16.13 -11.04 13.54
CA ARG A 148 -17.01 -11.96 12.79
C ARG A 148 -16.76 -11.78 11.30
N TYR A 149 -16.78 -12.89 10.57
CA TYR A 149 -16.88 -12.84 9.11
C TYR A 149 -18.30 -12.47 8.72
N ILE A 150 -18.48 -11.34 8.04
CA ILE A 150 -19.78 -10.86 7.58
C ILE A 150 -19.96 -11.29 6.14
N THR A 151 -21.01 -12.05 5.86
CA THR A 151 -21.40 -12.51 4.52
C THR A 151 -22.28 -11.50 3.81
#